data_AF-A0A6L5NY62-F1
#
_entry.id   AF-A0A6L5NY62-F1
#
_cell.length_a   1.000
_cell.length_b   1.000
_cell.length_c   1.000
_cell.angle_alpha   90.00
_cell.angle_beta   90.00
_cell.angle_gamma   90.00
#
_symmetry.space_group_name_H-M   'P 1'
#
loop_
_entity.id
_entity.type
_entity.pdbx_description
1 polymer ?
#
loop_
_entity_poly.entity_id
_entity_poly.type
_entity_poly.pdbx_seq_one_letter_code
_entity_poly.pdbx_strand_id
1 'polypeptide(L)'
;MFKSEDDYLSKLLKSGDVSHQKHAVLDAIEKGGVWEECVEWRISTYTETSISPEKFKDEDWFRVVVKCDYEFSCVCPTVDRALEMVALYQQLIFKLFRQVGWPSWATSNSVEPE
;
A
#
# COMPACT_ATOMS: atom_id res chain seq x y z
N MET A 1 -4.14 -27.15 -12.71
CA MET A 1 -3.92 -27.19 -11.26
C MET A 1 -2.64 -26.40 -11.00
N PHE A 2 -2.76 -25.11 -10.63
CA PHE A 2 -1.60 -24.31 -10.26
C PHE A 2 -0.93 -25.05 -9.10
N LYS A 3 0.33 -25.45 -9.27
CA LYS A 3 1.11 -26.00 -8.15
C LYS A 3 1.19 -24.90 -7.11
N SER A 4 0.94 -25.27 -5.85
CA SER A 4 0.85 -24.38 -4.68
C SER A 4 2.14 -23.57 -4.48
N GLU A 5 2.24 -22.47 -5.21
CA GLU A 5 2.96 -21.24 -4.83
C GLU A 5 2.04 -20.34 -3.97
N ASP A 6 0.90 -20.87 -3.51
CA ASP A 6 -0.18 -20.20 -2.77
C ASP A 6 0.24 -19.53 -1.46
N ASP A 7 1.48 -19.72 -1.02
CA ASP A 7 1.95 -19.22 0.26
C ASP A 7 2.49 -17.78 0.16
N TYR A 8 2.85 -17.28 -1.04
CA TYR A 8 3.47 -15.96 -1.16
C TYR A 8 2.51 -14.84 -0.75
N LEU A 9 1.31 -14.79 -1.35
CA LEU A 9 0.32 -13.74 -1.05
C LEU A 9 -0.20 -13.87 0.38
N SER A 10 -0.44 -15.09 0.86
CA SER A 10 -0.88 -15.33 2.23
C SER A 10 0.17 -14.93 3.27
N LYS A 11 1.47 -15.18 3.00
CA LYS A 11 2.57 -14.67 3.85
C LYS A 11 2.65 -13.16 3.80
N LEU A 12 2.49 -12.56 2.61
CA LEU A 12 2.52 -11.11 2.43
C LEU A 12 1.43 -10.45 3.27
N LEU A 13 0.19 -10.96 3.18
CA LEU A 13 -0.96 -10.49 3.95
C LEU A 13 -0.73 -10.62 5.47
N LYS A 14 -0.22 -11.76 5.95
CA LYS A 14 0.08 -11.93 7.38
C LYS A 14 1.16 -10.96 7.89
N SER A 15 2.17 -10.66 7.08
CA SER A 15 3.27 -9.77 7.48
C SER A 15 2.89 -8.30 7.51
N GLY A 16 1.84 -7.89 6.79
CA GLY A 16 1.32 -6.53 6.76
C GLY A 16 -0.05 -6.38 7.44
N ASP A 17 -0.44 -7.27 8.34
CA ASP A 17 -1.80 -7.32 8.90
C ASP A 17 -2.21 -6.00 9.58
N VAL A 18 -2.99 -5.19 8.86
CA VAL A 18 -3.61 -3.93 9.33
C VAL A 18 -5.11 -4.10 9.61
N SER A 19 -5.61 -5.34 9.70
CA SER A 19 -7.04 -5.62 9.88
C SER A 19 -7.62 -5.03 11.18
N HIS A 20 -6.78 -4.86 12.20
CA HIS A 20 -7.12 -4.19 13.45
C HIS A 20 -7.46 -2.69 13.28
N GLN A 21 -7.06 -2.06 12.18
CA GLN A 21 -7.27 -0.63 11.92
C GLN A 21 -8.63 -0.30 11.30
N LYS A 22 -9.45 -1.30 10.95
CA LYS A 22 -10.72 -1.10 10.21
C LYS A 22 -11.63 -0.03 10.80
N HIS A 23 -11.85 -0.05 12.11
CA HIS A 23 -12.70 0.95 12.77
C HIS A 23 -12.08 2.35 12.70
N ALA A 24 -10.77 2.48 12.93
CA ALA A 24 -10.08 3.76 12.85
C ALA A 24 -10.13 4.37 11.44
N VAL A 25 -10.00 3.52 10.41
CA VAL A 25 -10.10 3.92 9.00
C VAL A 25 -11.50 4.42 8.67
N LEU A 26 -12.53 3.66 9.04
CA LEU A 26 -13.93 4.05 8.82
C LEU A 26 -14.27 5.36 9.54
N ASP A 27 -13.88 5.49 10.81
CA ASP A 27 -14.10 6.69 11.60
C ASP A 27 -13.42 7.93 11.00
N ALA A 28 -12.19 7.78 10.49
CA ALA A 28 -11.45 8.88 9.87
C ALA A 28 -12.08 9.29 8.53
N ILE A 29 -12.51 8.31 7.71
CA ILE A 29 -13.21 8.57 6.46
C ILE A 29 -14.55 9.27 6.71
N GLU A 30 -15.31 8.84 7.72
CA GLU A 30 -16.59 9.47 8.06
C GLU A 30 -16.41 10.93 8.51
N LYS A 31 -15.37 11.22 9.30
CA LYS A 31 -15.12 12.55 9.87
C LYS A 31 -14.41 13.50 8.91
N GLY A 32 -13.50 13.00 8.08
CA GLY A 32 -12.56 13.81 7.31
C GLY A 32 -12.47 13.47 5.82
N GLY A 33 -13.19 12.45 5.36
CA GLY A 33 -13.17 12.02 3.95
C GLY A 33 -11.91 11.25 3.54
N VAL A 34 -10.96 11.06 4.45
CA VAL A 34 -9.72 10.32 4.20
C VAL A 34 -9.16 9.77 5.51
N TRP A 35 -8.59 8.58 5.45
CA TRP A 35 -7.68 8.06 6.46
C TRP A 35 -6.26 8.11 5.91
N GLU A 36 -5.29 8.58 6.71
CA GLU A 36 -3.89 8.71 6.33
C GLU A 36 -2.97 8.19 7.43
N GLU A 37 -1.84 7.60 7.03
CA GLU A 37 -0.79 7.14 7.92
C GLU A 37 0.58 7.39 7.28
N CYS A 38 1.55 7.84 8.06
CA CYS A 38 2.94 8.00 7.62
C CYS A 38 3.87 7.28 8.60
N VAL A 39 4.59 6.26 8.11
CA VAL A 39 5.45 5.40 8.93
C VAL A 39 6.89 5.48 8.42
N GLU A 40 7.80 5.87 9.29
CA GLU A 40 9.24 5.72 9.06
C GLU A 40 9.66 4.27 9.29
N TRP A 41 10.29 3.65 8.30
CA TRP A 41 10.72 2.26 8.40
C TRP A 41 12.22 2.03 8.15
N ARG A 42 12.91 3.09 7.72
CA ARG A 42 14.37 3.21 7.66
C ARG A 42 14.70 4.70 7.86
N ILE A 43 15.88 4.99 8.39
CA ILE A 43 16.35 6.37 8.63
C ILE A 43 16.03 7.27 7.44
N SER A 44 15.16 8.25 7.66
CA SER A 44 14.69 9.23 6.66
C SER A 44 14.00 8.62 5.43
N THR A 45 13.38 7.44 5.58
CA THR A 45 12.59 6.78 4.55
C THR A 45 11.19 6.48 5.10
N TYR A 46 10.19 7.05 4.46
CA TYR A 46 8.80 7.03 4.92
C TYR A 46 7.94 6.26 3.93
N THR A 47 6.92 5.58 4.46
CA THR A 47 5.78 5.12 3.67
C THR A 47 4.57 5.93 4.08
N GLU A 48 4.00 6.64 3.11
CA GLU A 48 2.74 7.36 3.25
C GLU A 48 1.61 6.49 2.70
N THR A 49 0.54 6.33 3.46
CA THR A 49 -0.62 5.52 3.09
C THR A 49 -1.87 6.36 3.20
N SER A 50 -2.78 6.26 2.25
CA SER A 50 -4.12 6.83 2.37
C SER A 50 -5.22 5.92 1.84
N ILE A 51 -6.40 6.03 2.47
CA ILE A 51 -7.64 5.43 2.02
C ILE A 51 -8.72 6.52 1.99
N SER A 52 -9.35 6.72 0.83
CA SER A 52 -10.44 7.68 0.66
C SER A 52 -11.60 7.09 -0.13
N PRO A 53 -12.83 7.60 0.02
CA PRO A 53 -13.95 7.25 -0.85
C PRO A 53 -13.67 7.68 -2.30
N GLU A 54 -14.03 6.85 -3.26
CA GLU A 54 -13.98 7.16 -4.69
C GLU A 54 -15.20 6.59 -5.41
N LYS A 55 -15.78 7.39 -6.32
CA LYS A 55 -16.79 6.89 -7.25
C LYS A 55 -16.13 6.09 -8.36
N PHE A 56 -16.49 4.81 -8.48
CA PHE A 56 -16.03 3.94 -9.54
C PHE A 56 -17.20 3.20 -10.16
N LYS A 57 -17.44 3.40 -11.46
CA LYS A 57 -18.58 2.82 -12.20
C LYS A 57 -19.94 3.07 -11.50
N ASP A 58 -20.16 4.32 -11.07
CA ASP A 58 -21.35 4.79 -10.35
C ASP A 58 -21.56 4.21 -8.92
N GLU A 59 -20.63 3.39 -8.43
CA GLU A 59 -20.63 2.85 -7.07
C GLU A 59 -19.64 3.56 -6.14
N ASP A 60 -19.90 3.51 -4.83
CA ASP A 60 -18.99 4.01 -3.79
C ASP A 60 -17.94 2.95 -3.45
N TRP A 61 -16.69 3.23 -3.79
CA TRP A 61 -15.54 2.37 -3.53
C TRP A 61 -14.50 3.13 -2.70
N PHE A 62 -13.37 2.50 -2.44
CA PHE A 62 -12.26 3.03 -1.66
C PHE A 62 -11.01 3.10 -2.54
N ARG A 63 -10.47 4.30 -2.75
CA ARG A 63 -9.15 4.49 -3.32
C ARG A 63 -8.10 4.21 -2.24
N VAL A 64 -7.17 3.34 -2.57
CA VAL A 64 -5.97 3.05 -1.78
C VAL A 64 -4.78 3.66 -2.48
N VAL A 65 -3.93 4.34 -1.72
CA VAL A 65 -2.65 4.85 -2.20
C VAL A 65 -1.58 4.55 -1.16
N VAL A 66 -0.46 3.95 -1.57
CA VAL A 66 0.71 3.72 -0.73
C VAL A 66 1.94 4.24 -1.47
N LYS A 67 2.67 5.17 -0.85
CA LYS A 67 3.78 5.90 -1.44
C LYS A 67 5.05 5.76 -0.62
N CYS A 68 6.15 5.59 -1.33
CA CYS A 68 7.50 5.93 -0.89
C CYS A 68 8.09 6.87 -1.97
N ASP A 69 9.25 6.61 -2.58
CA ASP A 69 9.65 7.39 -3.78
C ASP A 69 8.87 7.01 -5.07
N TYR A 70 7.91 6.10 -4.95
CA TYR A 70 7.04 5.55 -6.00
C TYR A 70 5.68 5.24 -5.39
N GLU A 71 4.65 5.24 -6.23
CA GLU A 71 3.26 5.11 -5.81
C GLU A 71 2.65 3.81 -6.33
N PHE A 72 2.01 3.07 -5.43
CA PHE A 72 1.04 2.04 -5.77
C PHE A 72 -0.36 2.51 -5.41
N SER A 73 -1.30 2.36 -6.34
CA SER A 73 -2.69 2.71 -6.09
C SER A 73 -3.66 1.74 -6.74
N CYS A 74 -4.84 1.61 -6.13
CA CYS A 74 -5.95 0.86 -6.69
C CYS A 74 -7.28 1.35 -6.11
N VAL A 75 -8.37 0.83 -6.64
CA VAL A 75 -9.72 1.08 -6.13
C VAL A 75 -10.32 -0.25 -5.69
N CYS A 76 -10.85 -0.29 -4.48
CA CYS A 76 -11.38 -1.49 -3.83
C CYS A 76 -12.86 -1.28 -3.46
N PRO A 77 -13.73 -2.29 -3.67
CA PRO A 77 -15.15 -2.15 -3.36
C PRO A 77 -15.47 -2.18 -1.86
N THR A 78 -14.53 -2.62 -1.01
CA THR A 78 -14.74 -2.72 0.44
C THR A 78 -13.50 -2.24 1.20
N VAL A 79 -13.70 -1.76 2.43
CA VAL A 79 -12.59 -1.38 3.33
C VAL A 79 -11.70 -2.56 3.66
N ASP A 80 -12.24 -3.77 3.81
CA ASP A 80 -11.43 -4.96 4.08
C ASP A 80 -10.43 -5.21 2.94
N ARG A 81 -10.90 -5.13 1.68
CA ARG A 81 -10.02 -5.26 0.51
C ARG A 81 -9.04 -4.08 0.42
N ALA A 82 -9.48 -2.88 0.77
CA ALA A 82 -8.59 -1.72 0.80
C ALA A 82 -7.41 -1.93 1.77
N LEU A 83 -7.69 -2.43 2.98
CA LEU A 83 -6.70 -2.77 3.99
C LEU A 83 -5.78 -3.92 3.56
N GLU A 84 -6.32 -4.95 2.92
CA GLU A 84 -5.52 -6.02 2.31
C GLU A 84 -4.54 -5.44 1.27
N MET A 85 -4.99 -4.53 0.41
CA MET A 85 -4.12 -3.91 -0.59
C MET A 85 -3.06 -2.99 0.03
N VAL A 86 -3.39 -2.25 1.10
CA VAL A 86 -2.40 -1.50 1.89
C VAL A 86 -1.30 -2.43 2.39
N ALA A 87 -1.66 -3.52 3.07
CA ALA A 87 -0.73 -4.53 3.58
C ALA A 87 0.19 -5.07 2.47
N LEU A 88 -0.42 -5.42 1.32
CA LEU A 88 0.31 -5.96 0.18
C LEU A 88 1.30 -4.95 -0.40
N TYR A 89 0.88 -3.70 -0.60
CA TYR A 89 1.73 -2.65 -1.17
C TYR A 89 2.86 -2.25 -0.24
N GLN A 90 2.60 -2.12 1.06
CA GLN A 90 3.66 -1.84 2.04
C GLN A 90 4.74 -2.94 1.99
N GLN A 91 4.34 -4.21 2.04
CA GLN A 91 5.28 -5.33 1.96
C GLN A 91 6.00 -5.42 0.61
N LEU A 92 5.33 -5.10 -0.48
CA LEU A 92 5.94 -5.02 -1.80
C LEU A 92 7.03 -3.94 -1.82
N ILE A 93 6.75 -2.75 -1.27
CA ILE A 93 7.74 -1.66 -1.16
C ILE A 93 8.99 -2.14 -0.41
N PHE A 94 8.81 -2.77 0.75
CA PHE A 94 9.91 -3.31 1.54
C PHE A 94 10.74 -4.34 0.77
N LYS A 95 10.08 -5.23 0.03
CA LYS A 95 10.77 -6.28 -0.75
C LYS A 95 11.51 -5.70 -1.94
N LEU A 96 10.90 -4.79 -2.69
CA LEU A 96 11.53 -4.12 -3.81
C LEU A 96 12.79 -3.36 -3.37
N PHE A 97 12.70 -2.65 -2.24
CA PHE A 97 13.85 -2.03 -1.61
C PHE A 97 14.96 -3.04 -1.28
N ARG A 98 14.63 -4.15 -0.60
CA ARG A 98 15.64 -5.14 -0.17
C ARG A 98 16.23 -5.98 -1.31
N GLN A 99 15.45 -6.26 -2.36
CA GLN A 99 15.82 -7.23 -3.40
C GLN A 99 16.42 -6.56 -4.63
N VAL A 100 15.90 -5.40 -5.03
CA VAL A 100 16.32 -4.72 -6.28
C VAL A 100 16.78 -3.29 -6.05
N GLY A 101 16.83 -2.81 -4.80
CA GLY A 101 17.33 -1.47 -4.47
C GLY A 101 16.40 -0.33 -4.90
N TRP A 102 15.20 -0.65 -5.35
CA TRP A 102 14.18 0.33 -5.71
C TRP A 102 13.71 1.11 -4.50
N PRO A 103 13.38 2.36 -4.77
CA PRO A 103 14.29 3.47 -4.80
C PRO A 103 14.86 3.66 -3.39
N SER A 104 16.16 3.47 -3.31
CA SER A 104 16.94 4.31 -2.43
C SER A 104 17.34 5.55 -3.23
N TRP A 105 17.62 6.67 -2.56
CA TRP A 105 18.19 7.88 -3.16
C TRP A 105 19.43 7.64 -4.06
N ALA A 106 20.01 6.43 -4.05
CA ALA A 106 21.11 5.99 -4.91
C ALA A 106 20.70 5.67 -6.36
N THR A 107 19.43 5.37 -6.66
CA THR A 107 18.97 4.94 -8.01
C THR A 107 18.33 6.04 -8.84
N SER A 108 18.02 7.21 -8.27
CA SER A 108 17.38 8.33 -8.97
C SER A 108 18.33 9.11 -9.91
N ASN A 109 19.64 8.84 -9.86
CA ASN A 109 20.64 9.54 -10.68
C ASN A 109 21.17 8.73 -11.88
N SER A 110 20.75 7.48 -12.08
CA SER A 110 21.19 6.67 -13.22
C SER A 110 20.15 6.69 -14.35
N VAL A 111 19.96 7.85 -14.96
CA VAL A 111 19.57 7.90 -16.37
C VAL A 111 20.84 8.29 -17.11
N GLU A 112 21.65 7.31 -17.47
CA GLU A 112 22.59 7.51 -18.57
C GLU A 112 21.73 7.44 -19.84
N PRO A 113 21.58 8.54 -20.60
CA PRO A 113 20.91 8.49 -21.89
C PRO A 113 21.78 7.66 -22.86
N GLU A 114 21.16 6.71 -23.57
CA GLU A 114 21.73 6.08 -24.77
C GLU A 114 21.94 7.11 -25.90
#